data_AF-A0A7C9PK49-F1
#
_entry.id   AF-A0A7C9PK49-F1
#
_cell.length_a   1.000
_cell.length_b   1.000
_cell.length_c   1.000
_cell.angle_alpha   90.00
_cell.angle_beta   90.00
_cell.angle_gamma   90.00
#
_symmetry.space_group_name_H-M   'P 1'
#
loop_
_entity.id
_entity.type
_entity.pdbx_description
1 polymer ?
#
loop_
_entity_poly.entity_id
_entity_poly.type
_entity_poly.pdbx_seq_one_letter_code
_entity_poly.pdbx_strand_id
1 'polypeptide(L)'
;MPKQDSSGGKARLGRITKAGDAYLRMLLIQGAKSVLMHAAARTDHTSRWVHALRERVGWQKALVALAHKNARILWALLTSGELYRAEHVSTPPHASESLQATSMPATAAA
;
A
#
# COMPACT_ATOMS: atom_id res chain seq x y z
N MET A 1 18.50 5.78 -14.58
CA MET A 1 18.62 4.80 -15.67
C MET A 1 19.03 3.46 -15.08
N PRO A 2 18.26 2.37 -15.25
CA PRO A 2 18.68 1.05 -14.76
C PRO A 2 19.82 0.54 -15.66
N LYS A 3 20.94 0.15 -15.04
CA LYS A 3 22.08 -0.43 -15.76
C LYS A 3 21.84 -1.94 -15.90
N GLN A 4 21.71 -2.39 -17.15
CA GLN A 4 21.51 -3.78 -17.52
C GLN A 4 22.85 -4.35 -17.98
N ASP A 5 23.45 -5.21 -17.15
CA ASP A 5 24.61 -6.01 -17.55
C ASP A 5 24.12 -7.44 -17.79
N SER A 6 24.09 -7.86 -19.07
CA SER A 6 23.67 -9.20 -19.48
C SER A 6 24.90 -9.96 -19.99
N SER A 7 25.28 -11.02 -19.26
CA SER A 7 26.30 -11.98 -19.69
C SER A 7 25.71 -13.38 -19.54
N GLY A 8 25.55 -14.09 -20.67
CA GLY A 8 25.31 -15.54 -20.69
C GLY A 8 23.85 -16.02 -20.59
N GLY A 9 22.88 -15.33 -21.19
CA GLY A 9 21.55 -15.90 -21.52
C GLY A 9 20.64 -16.26 -20.33
N LYS A 10 21.03 -15.91 -19.11
CA LYS A 10 20.22 -16.06 -17.89
C LYS A 10 19.91 -14.67 -17.36
N ALA A 11 18.69 -14.20 -17.58
CA ALA A 11 18.21 -12.95 -16.99
C ALA A 11 18.13 -13.11 -15.47
N ARG A 12 19.20 -12.74 -14.77
CA ARG A 12 19.13 -12.50 -13.33
C ARG A 12 18.75 -11.04 -13.15
N LEU A 13 17.50 -10.79 -12.72
CA LEU A 13 17.13 -9.50 -12.16
C LEU A 13 18.05 -9.27 -10.95
N GLY A 14 19.03 -8.36 -11.08
CA GLY A 14 19.88 -7.97 -9.96
C GLY A 14 19.07 -7.35 -8.82
N ARG A 15 19.73 -7.03 -7.69
CA ARG A 15 19.09 -6.25 -6.60
C ARG A 15 18.40 -5.04 -7.22
N ILE A 16 17.11 -4.86 -6.88
CA ILE A 16 16.38 -3.61 -7.09
C ILE A 16 17.34 -2.49 -6.69
N THR A 17 17.83 -1.74 -7.66
CA THR A 17 18.52 -0.48 -7.37
C THR A 17 17.63 0.26 -6.39
N LYS A 18 18.21 0.97 -5.42
CA LYS A 18 17.49 1.88 -4.50
C LYS A 18 16.74 3.01 -5.23
N ALA A 19 16.38 2.84 -6.50
CA ALA A 19 15.58 3.69 -7.36
C ALA A 19 14.29 4.07 -6.62
N GLY A 20 14.17 5.37 -6.41
CA GLY A 20 13.22 6.01 -5.50
C GLY A 20 13.96 6.99 -4.60
N ASP A 21 13.37 8.17 -4.40
CA ASP A 21 13.98 9.24 -3.62
C ASP A 21 14.27 8.79 -2.17
N ALA A 22 15.53 8.92 -1.75
CA ALA A 22 15.96 8.62 -0.39
C ALA A 22 15.34 9.58 0.63
N TYR A 23 15.12 10.84 0.23
CA TYR A 23 14.50 11.86 1.04
C TYR A 23 13.03 11.55 1.29
N LEU A 24 12.26 11.20 0.26
CA LEU A 24 10.88 10.74 0.41
C LEU A 24 10.74 9.54 1.36
N ARG A 25 11.63 8.54 1.25
CA ARG A 25 11.64 7.38 2.17
C ARG A 25 11.90 7.82 3.61
N MET A 26 12.83 8.74 3.81
CA MET A 26 13.13 9.31 5.12
C MET A 26 11.92 10.04 5.69
N LEU A 27 11.27 10.91 4.90
CA LEU A 27 10.06 11.62 5.31
C LEU A 27 8.94 10.66 5.70
N LEU A 28 8.71 9.60 4.92
CA LEU A 28 7.69 8.60 5.23
C LEU A 28 7.96 7.86 6.54
N ILE A 29 9.23 7.54 6.82
CA ILE A 29 9.62 6.90 8.09
C ILE A 29 9.43 7.87 9.27
N GLN A 30 9.79 9.14 9.10
CA GLN A 30 9.63 10.14 10.16
C GLN A 30 8.14 10.44 10.43
N GLY A 31 7.31 10.50 9.38
CA GLY A 31 5.85 10.58 9.51
C GLY A 31 5.25 9.32 10.16
N ALA A 32 5.73 8.13 9.81
CA ALA A 32 5.30 6.90 10.47
C ALA A 32 5.68 6.89 11.96
N LYS A 33 6.84 7.46 12.32
CA LYS A 33 7.30 7.59 13.71
C LYS A 33 6.40 8.51 14.53
N SER A 34 5.99 9.66 13.99
CA SER A 34 5.05 10.54 14.68
C SER A 34 3.71 9.85 14.87
N VAL A 35 3.22 9.11 13.87
CA VAL A 35 1.97 8.33 13.98
C VAL A 35 2.09 7.24 15.05
N LEU A 36 3.16 6.45 15.07
CA LEU A 36 3.34 5.39 16.08
C LEU A 36 3.42 5.96 17.51
N MET A 37 4.05 7.11 17.68
CA MET A 37 4.16 7.79 18.97
C MET A 37 2.80 8.27 19.47
N HIS A 38 1.92 8.73 18.58
CA HIS A 38 0.57 9.19 18.93
C HIS A 38 -0.51 8.11 18.78
N ALA A 39 -0.17 6.94 18.25
CA ALA A 39 -1.12 5.85 18.00
C ALA A 39 -1.74 5.31 19.28
N ALA A 40 -1.05 5.42 20.43
CA ALA A 40 -1.60 5.02 21.74
C ALA A 40 -2.83 5.86 22.15
N ALA A 41 -2.93 7.08 21.63
CA ALA A 41 -4.03 7.99 21.92
C ALA A 41 -5.15 7.95 20.86
N ARG A 42 -5.02 7.15 19.79
CA ARG A 42 -5.97 7.14 18.66
C ARG A 42 -6.58 5.76 18.43
N THR A 43 -7.91 5.71 18.33
CA THR A 43 -8.71 4.48 18.18
C THR A 43 -9.01 4.13 16.71
N ASP A 44 -8.24 4.65 15.76
CA ASP A 44 -8.43 4.36 14.34
C ASP A 44 -8.06 2.91 14.01
N HIS A 45 -8.70 2.33 13.00
CA HIS A 45 -8.40 0.97 12.52
C HIS A 45 -6.91 0.80 12.18
N THR A 46 -6.29 1.81 11.57
CA THR A 46 -4.85 1.81 11.27
C THR A 46 -3.99 1.84 12.54
N SER A 47 -4.38 2.62 13.56
CA SER A 47 -3.66 2.70 14.84
C SER A 47 -3.71 1.36 15.59
N ARG A 48 -4.86 0.68 15.61
CA ARG A 48 -5.00 -0.67 16.19
C ARG A 48 -4.14 -1.70 15.47
N TRP A 49 -4.14 -1.69 14.13
CA TRP A 49 -3.30 -2.59 13.34
C TRP A 49 -1.80 -2.36 13.61
N VAL A 50 -1.38 -1.10 13.70
CA VAL A 50 0.01 -0.73 14.00
C VAL A 50 0.43 -1.20 15.39
N HIS A 51 -0.41 -1.07 16.42
CA HIS A 51 -0.11 -1.56 17.76
C HIS A 51 0.04 -3.07 17.81
N ALA A 52 -0.91 -3.80 17.22
CA ALA A 52 -0.81 -5.25 17.12
C ALA A 52 0.45 -5.69 16.34
N LEU A 53 0.84 -4.93 15.31
CA LEU A 53 2.06 -5.19 14.56
C LEU A 53 3.32 -4.89 15.39
N ARG A 54 3.32 -3.80 16.17
CA ARG A 54 4.41 -3.46 17.09
C ARG A 54 4.63 -4.57 18.11
N GLU A 55 3.57 -5.11 18.69
CA GLU A 55 3.65 -6.20 19.67
C GLU A 55 4.24 -7.48 19.05
N ARG A 56 3.88 -7.79 17.80
CA ARG A 56 4.33 -9.01 17.12
C ARG A 56 5.76 -8.95 16.61
N VAL A 57 6.16 -7.82 16.04
CA VAL A 57 7.41 -7.73 15.24
C VAL A 57 8.40 -6.69 15.76
N GLY A 58 8.00 -5.88 16.74
CA GLY A 58 8.83 -4.84 17.33
C GLY A 58 8.76 -3.49 16.61
N TRP A 59 9.28 -2.46 17.29
CA TRP A 59 9.13 -1.06 16.92
C TRP A 59 9.63 -0.71 15.52
N GLN A 60 10.88 -1.06 15.19
CA GLN A 60 11.50 -0.66 13.92
C GLN A 60 10.80 -1.30 12.71
N LYS A 61 10.39 -2.57 12.83
CA LYS A 61 9.68 -3.27 11.76
C LYS A 61 8.27 -2.72 11.57
N ALA A 62 7.58 -2.37 12.65
CA ALA A 62 6.28 -1.70 12.59
C ALA A 62 6.35 -0.33 11.90
N LEU A 63 7.39 0.47 12.18
CA LEU A 63 7.62 1.75 11.49
C LEU A 63 7.76 1.58 9.98
N VAL A 64 8.62 0.64 9.55
CA VAL A 64 8.87 0.40 8.13
C VAL A 64 7.61 -0.12 7.44
N ALA A 65 6.87 -1.00 8.09
CA ALA A 65 5.61 -1.53 7.57
C ALA A 65 4.55 -0.43 7.43
N LEU A 66 4.43 0.48 8.41
CA LEU A 66 3.52 1.61 8.32
C LEU A 66 3.91 2.56 7.18
N ALA A 67 5.20 2.89 7.06
CA ALA A 67 5.70 3.71 5.96
C ALA A 67 5.41 3.08 4.59
N HIS A 68 5.58 1.75 4.46
CA HIS A 68 5.26 1.03 3.23
C HIS A 68 3.75 1.07 2.93
N LYS A 69 2.89 0.87 3.94
CA LYS A 69 1.43 0.99 3.77
C LYS A 69 1.05 2.40 3.28
N ASN A 70 1.62 3.45 3.88
CA ASN A 70 1.38 4.83 3.46
C ASN A 70 1.87 5.10 2.05
N ALA A 71 3.02 4.55 1.65
CA ALA A 71 3.53 4.68 0.29
C ALA A 71 2.58 4.04 -0.75
N ARG A 72 1.98 2.89 -0.42
CA ARG A 72 0.99 2.22 -1.28
C ARG A 72 -0.29 3.03 -1.42
N ILE A 73 -0.77 3.63 -0.33
CA ILE A 73 -1.93 4.53 -0.35
C ILE A 73 -1.63 5.76 -1.21
N LEU A 74 -0.49 6.42 -0.97
CA LEU A 74 -0.09 7.60 -1.74
C LEU A 74 0.02 7.30 -3.23
N TRP A 75 0.64 6.17 -3.60
CA TRP A 75 0.71 5.76 -4.99
C TRP A 75 -0.67 5.56 -5.59
N ALA A 76 -1.57 4.85 -4.90
CA ALA A 76 -2.92 4.64 -5.38
C ALA A 76 -3.66 5.96 -5.63
N LEU A 77 -3.61 6.89 -4.67
CA LEU A 77 -4.22 8.23 -4.79
C LEU A 77 -3.63 9.04 -5.95
N LEU A 78 -2.30 9.01 -6.10
CA LEU A 78 -1.62 9.72 -7.18
C LEU A 78 -1.99 9.15 -8.56
N THR A 79 -2.20 7.83 -8.65
CA THR A 79 -2.58 7.18 -9.90
C THR A 79 -4.07 7.26 -10.21
N SER A 80 -4.94 7.27 -9.19
CA SER A 80 -6.39 7.32 -9.37
C SER A 80 -6.92 8.76 -9.48
N GLY A 81 -6.16 9.75 -8.98
CA GLY A 81 -6.62 11.14 -8.88
C GLY A 81 -7.68 11.36 -7.81
N GLU A 82 -7.98 10.35 -6.99
CA GLU A 82 -8.99 10.44 -5.93
C GLU A 82 -8.42 11.05 -4.64
N LEU A 83 -9.30 11.65 -3.85
CA LEU A 83 -8.95 12.18 -2.52
C LEU A 83 -8.84 11.05 -1.49
N TYR A 84 -7.96 11.22 -0.51
CA TYR A 84 -7.82 10.27 0.59
C TYR A 84 -9.10 10.16 1.41
N ARG A 85 -9.65 8.95 1.53
CA ARG A 85 -10.78 8.60 2.41
C ARG A 85 -10.30 7.59 3.45
N ALA A 86 -10.45 7.91 4.74
CA ALA A 86 -9.94 7.07 5.83
C ALA A 86 -10.66 5.72 5.94
N GLU A 87 -11.90 5.69 5.48
CA GLU A 87 -12.81 4.55 5.40
C GLU A 87 -12.70 3.75 4.08
N HIS A 88 -11.77 4.10 3.18
CA HIS A 88 -11.62 3.40 1.91
C HIS A 88 -11.18 1.93 2.12
N VAL A 89 -12.08 1.00 1.83
CA VAL A 89 -11.80 -0.42 1.78
C VAL A 89 -11.34 -0.76 0.37
N SER A 90 -10.10 -1.23 0.23
CA SER A 90 -9.58 -1.71 -1.04
C SER A 90 -10.39 -2.92 -1.49
N THR A 91 -11.28 -2.71 -2.46
CA THR A 91 -12.08 -3.78 -3.04
C THR A 91 -11.23 -4.49 -4.09
N PRO A 92 -11.06 -5.83 -4.02
CA PRO A 92 -10.37 -6.58 -5.05
C PRO A 92 -11.06 -6.39 -6.40
N PRO A 93 -10.33 -6.20 -7.51
CA PRO A 93 -10.92 -5.87 -8.82
C PRO A 93 -11.93 -6.92 -9.31
N HIS A 94 -11.75 -8.20 -8.94
CA HIS A 94 -12.67 -9.29 -9.29
C HIS A 94 -13.97 -9.31 -8.47
N ALA A 95 -14.05 -8.59 -7.34
CA ALA A 95 -15.28 -8.50 -6.55
C ALA A 95 -16.30 -7.52 -7.17
N SER A 96 -15.83 -6.60 -8.04
CA SER A 96 -16.68 -5.68 -8.79
C SER A 96 -17.42 -6.35 -9.95
N GLU A 97 -16.85 -7.42 -10.53
CA GLU A 97 -17.45 -8.16 -11.66
C GLU A 97 -18.65 -9.02 -11.23
N SER A 98 -18.61 -9.61 -10.03
CA SER A 98 -19.70 -10.44 -9.52
C SER A 98 -20.98 -9.66 -9.18
N LEU A 99 -20.85 -8.37 -8.84
CA LEU A 99 -21.98 -7.48 -8.59
C LEU A 99 -22.59 -6.91 -9.88
N GLN A 100 -21.83 -6.84 -11.00
CA GLN A 100 -22.34 -6.43 -12.30
C GLN A 100 -23.05 -7.58 -13.06
N ALA A 101 -22.66 -8.83 -12.83
CA ALA A 101 -23.25 -9.99 -13.49
C ALA A 101 -24.73 -10.25 -13.10
N THR A 102 -25.20 -9.70 -11.97
CA THR A 102 -26.57 -9.94 -11.46
C THR A 102 -27.59 -8.90 -11.96
N SER A 103 -27.16 -7.84 -12.68
CA SER A 103 -28.06 -6.76 -13.09
C SER A 103 -28.42 -6.74 -14.59
N MET A 104 -28.17 -7.81 -15.36
CA MET A 104 -28.76 -7.91 -16.70
C MET A 104 -30.27 -8.21 -16.58
N PRO A 105 -31.16 -7.31 -17.04
CA PRO A 105 -32.58 -7.61 -17.08
C PRO A 105 -32.83 -8.66 -18.17
N ALA A 106 -33.57 -9.71 -17.83
CA ALA A 106 -34.13 -10.66 -18.78
C ALA A 106 -35.19 -9.95 -19.64
N THR A 107 -34.75 -9.27 -20.69
CA THR A 107 -35.63 -8.82 -21.79
C THR A 107 -35.20 -9.55 -23.07
N ALA A 108 -35.84 -10.69 -23.36
CA ALA A 108 -36.07 -11.23 -24.70
C ALA A 108 -36.58 -12.68 -24.62
N ALA A 109 -37.84 -12.88 -24.24
CA ALA A 109 -38.58 -14.12 -24.51
C ALA A 109 -40.08 -13.83 -24.52
N ALA A 110 -40.57 -13.23 -25.61
CA ALA A 110 -41.95 -13.31 -26.11
C ALA A 110 -42.03 -12.65 -27.49
#